data_AF-A0A1F8DY72-F1
#
_entry.id   AF-A0A1F8DY72-F1
#
_cell.length_a   1.000
_cell.length_b   1.000
_cell.length_c   1.000
_cell.angle_alpha   90.00
_cell.angle_beta   90.00
_cell.angle_gamma   90.00
#
_symmetry.space_group_name_H-M   'P 1'
#
loop_
_entity.id
_entity.type
_entity.pdbx_description
1 polymer ?
#
loop_
_entity_poly.entity_id
_entity_poly.type
_entity_poly.pdbx_seq_one_letter_code
_entity_poly.pdbx_strand_id
1 'polypeptide(L)' 'MKNYQVMLTKSYVVTVEAQNATRARYCAEFYTGDISDISIDEDKKQHGFKIKEIECVVNDGFEAKEIIDD' A
#
# COMPACT_ATOMS: atom_id res chain seq x y z
N MET A 1 -25.28 1.54 18.89
CA MET A 1 -23.88 1.34 18.44
C MET A 1 -23.11 2.61 18.75
N LYS A 2 -21.81 2.50 19.04
CA LYS A 2 -20.94 3.60 19.45
C LYS A 2 -19.87 3.79 18.36
N ASN A 3 -19.32 5.00 18.25
CA ASN A 3 -18.23 5.29 17.30
C ASN A 3 -16.88 4.92 17.92
N TYR A 4 -15.96 4.37 17.13
CA TYR A 4 -14.60 4.05 17.59
C TYR A 4 -13.58 4.52 16.57
N GLN A 5 -12.50 5.12 17.06
CA GLN A 5 -11.27 5.32 16.30
C GLN A 5 -10.39 4.09 16.49
N VAL A 6 -10.02 3.42 15.39
CA VAL A 6 -9.20 2.22 15.42
C VAL A 6 -7.87 2.49 14.71
N MET A 7 -6.76 2.22 15.40
CA MET A 7 -5.42 2.20 14.79
C MET A 7 -5.16 0.82 14.21
N LEU A 8 -4.80 0.81 12.92
CA LEU A 8 -4.59 -0.38 12.12
C LEU A 8 -3.22 -0.28 11.46
N THR A 9 -2.42 -1.35 11.56
CA THR A 9 -1.19 -1.49 10.78
C THR A 9 -1.39 -2.57 9.74
N LYS A 10 -0.96 -2.26 8.51
CA LYS A 10 -0.91 -3.23 7.42
C LYS A 10 0.50 -3.33 6.87
N SER A 11 0.92 -4.53 6.50
CA SER A 11 2.17 -4.76 5.79
C SER A 11 1.90 -5.59 4.55
N TYR A 12 2.61 -5.30 3.48
CA TYR A 12 2.36 -5.91 2.17
C TYR A 12 3.65 -6.45 1.58
N VAL A 13 3.50 -7.55 0.84
CA VAL A 13 4.51 -8.02 -0.10
C VAL A 13 4.05 -7.58 -1.49
N VAL A 14 4.91 -6.86 -2.19
CA VAL A 14 4.62 -6.33 -3.52
C VAL A 14 5.53 -7.03 -4.53
N THR A 15 4.93 -7.67 -5.53
CA THR A 15 5.66 -8.32 -6.62
C THR A 15 5.68 -7.39 -7.83
N VAL A 16 6.88 -6.97 -8.25
CA VAL A 16 7.09 -6.04 -9.37
C VAL A 16 8.06 -6.61 -10.40
N GLU A 17 7.80 -6.33 -11.67
CA GLU A 17 8.83 -6.34 -12.71
C GLU A 17 9.53 -5.00 -12.72
N ALA A 18 10.86 -5.00 -12.62
CA ALA A 18 11.68 -3.80 -12.68
C ALA A 18 13.09 -4.14 -13.15
N GLN A 19 13.80 -3.14 -13.67
CA GLN A 19 15.16 -3.30 -14.18
C GLN A 19 16.18 -3.67 -13.09
N ASN A 20 15.95 -3.27 -11.84
CA ASN A 20 16.82 -3.57 -10.70
C ASN A 20 16.07 -3.37 -9.37
N ALA A 21 16.68 -3.84 -8.27
CA ALA A 21 16.10 -3.80 -6.93
C ALA A 21 15.83 -2.37 -6.42
N THR A 22 16.72 -1.41 -6.73
CA THR A 22 16.54 -0.01 -6.33
C THR A 22 15.29 0.60 -6.97
N ARG A 23 15.10 0.36 -8.28
CA ARG A 23 13.89 0.79 -9.00
C ARG A 23 12.65 0.06 -8.52
N ALA A 24 12.73 -1.25 -8.26
CA ALA A 24 11.63 -2.02 -7.70
C ALA A 24 11.11 -1.40 -6.40
N ARG A 25 12.02 -1.05 -5.49
CA ARG A 25 11.69 -0.44 -4.20
C ARG A 25 11.09 0.95 -4.36
N TYR A 26 11.73 1.84 -5.12
CA TYR A 26 11.21 3.18 -5.37
C TYR A 26 9.80 3.15 -5.98
N CYS A 27 9.60 2.30 -6.97
CA CYS A 27 8.30 2.17 -7.63
C CYS A 27 7.24 1.61 -6.68
N ALA A 28 7.56 0.62 -5.84
CA ALA A 28 6.63 0.13 -4.84
C ALA A 28 6.26 1.25 -3.84
N GLU A 29 7.24 1.94 -3.26
CA GLU A 29 7.00 3.03 -2.30
C GLU A 29 6.15 4.16 -2.88
N PHE A 30 6.38 4.53 -4.15
CA PHE A 30 5.68 5.65 -4.78
C PHE A 30 4.31 5.29 -5.34
N TYR A 31 4.17 4.10 -5.96
CA TYR A 31 2.96 3.72 -6.70
C TYR A 31 2.00 2.81 -5.92
N THR A 32 2.28 2.45 -4.66
CA THR A 32 1.36 1.65 -3.82
C THR A 32 0.92 2.38 -2.55
N GLY A 33 0.53 3.66 -2.66
CA GLY A 33 0.15 4.52 -1.51
C GLY A 33 -0.90 3.89 -0.59
N ASP A 34 -2.18 4.06 -0.90
CA ASP A 34 -3.30 3.51 -0.12
C ASP A 34 -3.71 2.12 -0.63
N ILE A 35 -2.74 1.21 -0.74
CA ILE A 35 -2.94 -0.23 -1.03
C ILE A 35 -3.26 -0.56 -2.51
N SER A 36 -3.45 0.43 -3.38
CA SER A 36 -3.71 0.25 -4.81
C SER A 36 -2.53 0.69 -5.67
N ASP A 37 -2.32 -0.01 -6.80
CA ASP A 37 -1.44 0.47 -7.88
C ASP A 37 -2.05 1.74 -8.47
N ILE A 38 -1.45 2.89 -8.17
CA ILE A 38 -1.90 4.19 -8.70
C ILE A 38 -1.20 4.57 -10.01
N SER A 39 -0.31 3.71 -10.54
CA SER A 39 0.42 4.02 -11.77
C SER A 39 -0.43 3.86 -13.02
N ILE A 40 -0.28 4.82 -13.94
CA ILE A 40 -0.93 4.78 -15.25
C ILE A 40 -0.02 4.09 -16.29
N ASP A 41 -0.58 3.75 -17.45
CA ASP A 41 0.16 3.06 -18.51
C ASP A 41 1.41 3.83 -18.99
N GLU A 42 1.36 5.16 -18.91
CA GLU A 42 2.49 6.03 -19.23
C GLU A 42 3.63 5.87 -18.22
N ASP A 43 3.33 5.82 -16.92
CA ASP A 43 4.33 5.57 -15.87
C ASP A 43 5.00 4.21 -16.06
N LYS A 44 4.20 3.17 -16.34
CA LYS A 44 4.66 1.79 -16.55
C LYS A 44 5.67 1.72 -17.70
N LYS A 45 5.36 2.38 -18.82
CA LYS A 45 6.23 2.48 -19.99
C LYS A 45 7.47 3.32 -19.72
N GLN A 46 7.32 4.49 -19.10
CA GLN A 46 8.41 5.42 -18.83
C GLN A 46 9.46 4.81 -17.90
N HIS A 47 9.02 4.07 -16.89
CA HIS A 47 9.92 3.50 -15.88
C HIS A 47 10.28 2.03 -16.14
N GLY A 48 9.71 1.42 -17.18
CA GLY A 48 9.94 0.01 -17.50
C GLY A 48 9.59 -0.90 -16.32
N PHE A 49 8.48 -0.60 -15.65
CA PHE A 49 8.04 -1.31 -14.45
C PHE A 49 6.57 -1.71 -14.55
N LYS A 50 6.21 -2.76 -13.82
CA LYS A 50 4.83 -3.21 -13.70
C LYS A 50 4.61 -3.89 -12.35
N ILE A 51 3.65 -3.40 -11.57
CA ILE A 51 3.15 -4.12 -10.40
C ILE A 51 2.33 -5.31 -10.91
N LYS A 52 2.69 -6.51 -10.43
CA LYS A 52 1.98 -7.76 -10.75
C LYS A 52 0.95 -8.10 -9.70
N GLU A 53 1.32 -7.91 -8.43
CA GLU A 53 0.53 -8.36 -7.28
C GLU A 53 0.90 -7.55 -6.04
N ILE A 54 -0.10 -7.30 -5.20
CA ILE A 54 0.03 -6.71 -3.87
C ILE A 54 -0.71 -7.65 -2.91
N GLU A 55 0.03 -8.27 -2.00
CA GLU A 55 -0.52 -9.19 -1.00
C GLU A 55 -0.40 -8.58 0.39
N CYS A 56 -1.50 -8.54 1.14
CA CYS A 56 -1.50 -8.12 2.54
C CYS A 56 -1.03 -9.27 3.44
N VAL A 57 0.13 -9.12 4.07
CA VAL A 57 0.73 -10.15 4.93
C VAL A 57 0.58 -9.85 6.43
N VAL A 58 0.26 -8.61 6.79
CA VAL A 58 -0.10 -8.20 8.17
C VAL A 58 -1.31 -7.30 8.09
N ASN A 59 -2.33 -7.55 8.93
CA ASN A 59 -3.56 -6.76 9.01
C ASN A 59 -4.11 -6.76 10.43
N ASP A 60 -3.44 -6.02 11.32
CA ASP A 60 -3.69 -6.06 12.76
C ASP A 60 -4.10 -4.69 13.31
N GLY A 61 -5.26 -4.67 13.99
CA GLY A 61 -5.72 -3.52 14.75
C GLY A 61 -5.22 -3.60 16.19
N PHE A 62 -4.59 -2.54 16.69
CA PHE A 62 -3.92 -2.59 18.01
C PHE A 62 -4.43 -1.58 19.03
N GLU A 63 -5.09 -0.50 18.60
CA GLU A 63 -5.75 0.45 19.52
C GLU A 63 -7.15 0.76 19.03
N ALA A 64 -8.13 0.78 19.93
CA ALA A 64 -9.50 1.18 19.64
C ALA A 64 -10.00 2.09 20.76
N LYS A 65 -10.37 3.33 20.42
CA LYS A 65 -10.88 4.34 21.36
C LYS A 65 -12.30 4.72 20.98
N GLU A 66 -13.24 4.60 21.90
CA GLU A 66 -14.62 5.09 21.70
C GLU A 66 -14.61 6.62 21.53
N ILE A 67 -15.35 7.12 20.53
CA ILE A 67 -15.57 8.55 20.28
C ILE A 67 -16.97 8.91 20.76
N ILE A 68 -17.05 9.92 21.62
CA ILE A 68 -18.29 10.54 22.07
C ILE A 68 -18.30 11.92 21.41
N ASP A 69 -19.23 12.15 20.49
CA ASP A 69 -19.46 13.48 19.91
C ASP A 69 -20.25 14.31 20.94
N ASP A 70 -19.73 15.50 21.30
CA ASP A 70 -20.39 16.49 22.19
C ASP A 70 -21.47 17.30 21.45
#